data_AF-A0A251YV80-F1
#
_entry.id   AF-A0A251YV80-F1
#
_cell.length_a   1.000
_cell.length_b   1.000
_cell.length_c   1.000
_cell.angle_alpha   90.00
_cell.angle_beta   90.00
_cell.angle_gamma   90.00
#
_symmetry.space_group_name_H-M   'P 1'
#
loop_
_entity.id
_entity.type
_entity.pdbx_description
1 polymer ?
#
loop_
_entity_poly.entity_id
_entity_poly.type
_entity_poly.pdbx_seq_one_letter_code
_entity_poly.pdbx_strand_id
1 'polypeptide(L)'
;MRILGIDPGLTRCGVGVVDVYADRSARLVDVQVVRTSPTAELHHRLLAVGDGIEELVDRHRPSVVAIERVFAQDNLSTVMGVAQITGVALVGAARRGLDVALHTPSEVKAAVTGYGQADKKQVATMVARILGLDELPTPADASDALALAICAGWRAGMSRAGIAGTPAPAARTAGADPAAGTGPTAAQAAWLAAERAQRGRR
;
A
#
# COMPACT_ATOMS: atom_id res chain seq x y z
N MET A 1 13.13 12.01 -5.05
CA MET A 1 13.01 10.77 -4.25
C MET A 1 12.45 9.70 -5.16
N ARG A 2 13.04 8.51 -5.19
CA ARG A 2 12.57 7.41 -6.03
C ARG A 2 11.72 6.45 -5.22
N ILE A 3 10.56 6.11 -5.74
CA ILE A 3 9.55 5.33 -5.04
C ILE A 3 9.07 4.21 -5.95
N LEU A 4 8.96 3.01 -5.38
CA LEU A 4 8.37 1.86 -6.05
C LEU A 4 7.01 1.57 -5.42
N GLY A 5 5.93 1.68 -6.18
CA GLY A 5 4.57 1.31 -5.79
C GLY A 5 4.24 -0.12 -6.22
N ILE A 6 3.52 -0.85 -5.36
CA ILE A 6 3.10 -2.24 -5.58
C ILE A 6 1.59 -2.32 -5.39
N ASP A 7 0.88 -2.70 -6.46
CA ASP A 7 -0.52 -3.12 -6.43
C ASP A 7 -0.57 -4.66 -6.40
N PRO A 8 -0.67 -5.27 -5.20
CA PRO A 8 -0.45 -6.70 -5.02
C PRO A 8 -1.61 -7.55 -5.57
N GLY A 9 -1.26 -8.57 -6.36
CA GLY A 9 -2.20 -9.58 -6.77
C GLY A 9 -1.51 -10.86 -7.24
N LEU A 10 -2.11 -12.01 -6.94
CA LEU A 10 -1.52 -13.30 -7.29
C LEU A 10 -1.45 -13.52 -8.81
N THR A 11 -2.47 -13.13 -9.57
CA THR A 11 -2.51 -13.32 -11.03
C THR A 11 -1.85 -12.16 -11.78
N ARG A 12 -2.05 -10.94 -11.29
CA ARG A 12 -1.44 -9.71 -11.81
C ARG A 12 -0.99 -8.87 -10.62
N CYS A 13 0.27 -8.50 -10.61
CA CYS A 13 0.86 -7.61 -9.61
C CYS A 13 1.42 -6.41 -10.35
N GLY A 14 0.85 -5.23 -10.13
CA GLY A 14 1.35 -3.98 -10.69
C GLY A 14 2.57 -3.50 -9.91
N VAL A 15 3.63 -3.12 -10.61
CA VAL A 15 4.84 -2.53 -10.00
C VAL A 15 5.23 -1.30 -10.79
N GLY A 16 5.14 -0.13 -10.16
CA GLY A 16 5.41 1.17 -10.78
C GLY A 16 6.53 1.90 -10.07
N VAL A 17 7.45 2.51 -10.82
CA VAL A 17 8.56 3.30 -10.28
C VAL A 17 8.42 4.73 -10.75
N VAL A 18 8.44 5.67 -9.80
CA VAL A 18 8.36 7.11 -10.08
C VAL A 18 9.43 7.87 -9.32
N ASP A 19 9.92 8.94 -9.94
CA ASP A 19 10.71 9.97 -9.27
C ASP A 19 9.78 11.11 -8.86
N VAL A 20 9.70 11.39 -7.56
CA VAL A 20 8.92 12.51 -6.99
C VAL A 20 9.86 13.60 -6.48
N TYR A 21 9.58 14.83 -6.87
CA TYR A 21 10.39 16.02 -6.57
C TYR A 21 9.77 16.86 -5.45
N ALA A 22 10.55 17.81 -4.91
CA ALA A 22 10.14 18.64 -3.78
C ALA A 22 8.94 19.55 -4.09
N ASP A 23 8.78 19.94 -5.36
CA ASP A 23 7.65 20.73 -5.87
C ASP A 23 6.39 19.89 -6.15
N ARG A 24 6.40 18.61 -5.74
CA ARG A 24 5.36 17.60 -6.02
C ARG A 24 5.21 17.20 -7.49
N SER A 25 6.07 17.66 -8.40
CA SER A 25 6.13 17.05 -9.72
C SER A 25 6.57 15.59 -9.62
N ALA A 26 6.12 14.76 -10.56
CA ALA A 26 6.47 13.35 -10.62
C ALA A 26 6.83 12.96 -12.06
N ARG A 27 7.75 12.01 -12.21
CA ARG A 27 8.12 11.43 -13.51
C ARG A 27 8.06 9.92 -13.45
N LEU A 28 7.53 9.32 -14.52
CA LEU A 28 7.58 7.87 -14.71
C LEU A 28 9.04 7.44 -14.92
N VAL A 29 9.45 6.38 -14.21
CA VAL A 29 10.76 5.73 -14.39
C VAL A 29 10.58 4.39 -15.07
N ASP A 30 9.67 3.56 -14.57
CA ASP A 30 9.34 2.24 -15.11
C ASP A 30 7.96 1.82 -14.62
N VAL A 31 7.28 0.95 -15.36
CA VAL A 31 6.06 0.29 -14.89
C VAL A 31 5.93 -1.07 -15.55
N GLN A 32 5.66 -2.08 -14.73
CA GLN A 32 5.46 -3.45 -15.18
C GLN A 32 4.29 -4.09 -14.47
N VAL A 33 3.74 -5.14 -15.08
CA VAL A 33 2.73 -5.98 -14.46
C VAL A 33 3.23 -7.41 -14.48
N VAL A 34 3.63 -7.91 -13.33
CA VAL A 34 4.07 -9.29 -13.16
C VAL A 34 2.84 -10.19 -13.24
N ARG A 35 2.86 -11.16 -14.15
CA ARG A 35 1.73 -12.05 -14.42
C ARG A 35 2.08 -13.48 -14.05
N THR A 36 1.16 -14.17 -13.39
CA THR A 36 1.29 -15.61 -13.12
C THR A 36 0.08 -16.37 -13.64
N SER A 37 0.29 -17.64 -13.98
CA SER A 37 -0.82 -18.51 -14.35
C SER A 37 -1.72 -18.79 -13.14
N PRO A 38 -3.05 -18.68 -13.27
CA PRO A 38 -3.97 -19.07 -12.19
C PRO A 38 -3.96 -20.59 -11.91
N THR A 39 -3.45 -21.40 -12.84
CA THR A 39 -3.34 -22.87 -12.70
C THR A 39 -2.02 -23.32 -12.08
N ALA A 40 -1.06 -22.41 -11.86
CA ALA A 40 0.18 -22.75 -11.19
C ALA A 40 -0.02 -22.89 -9.68
N GLU A 41 0.80 -23.74 -9.05
CA GLU A 41 0.82 -23.90 -7.60
C GLU A 41 1.14 -22.56 -6.90
N LEU A 42 0.52 -22.33 -5.75
CA LEU A 42 0.59 -21.05 -5.03
C LEU A 42 2.04 -20.60 -4.80
N HIS A 43 2.90 -21.48 -4.31
CA HIS A 43 4.29 -21.13 -3.98
C HIS A 43 5.10 -20.71 -5.21
N HIS A 44 4.86 -21.30 -6.39
CA HIS A 44 5.49 -20.85 -7.63
C HIS A 44 4.99 -19.48 -8.08
N ARG A 45 3.70 -19.18 -7.84
CA ARG A 45 3.14 -17.85 -8.13
C ARG A 45 3.73 -16.79 -7.20
N LEU A 46 3.86 -17.10 -5.91
CA LEU A 46 4.51 -16.22 -4.93
C LEU A 46 5.97 -15.96 -5.30
N LEU A 47 6.71 -17.00 -5.71
CA LEU A 47 8.09 -16.87 -6.17
C LEU A 47 8.18 -15.94 -7.39
N ALA A 48 7.39 -16.20 -8.44
CA ALA A 48 7.42 -15.41 -9.67
C ALA A 48 7.08 -13.92 -9.44
N VAL A 49 6.10 -13.63 -8.57
CA VAL A 49 5.80 -12.23 -8.20
C VAL A 49 6.92 -11.62 -7.37
N GLY A 50 7.47 -12.38 -6.42
CA GLY A 50 8.62 -11.95 -5.61
C GLY A 50 9.81 -11.58 -6.48
N ASP A 51 10.22 -12.47 -7.38
CA ASP A 51 11.35 -12.27 -8.28
C ASP A 51 11.15 -11.03 -9.17
N GLY A 52 9.95 -10.83 -9.72
CA GLY A 52 9.65 -9.65 -10.54
C GLY A 52 9.66 -8.34 -9.75
N ILE A 53 9.23 -8.35 -8.49
CA ILE A 53 9.36 -7.18 -7.60
C ILE A 53 10.84 -6.92 -7.29
N GLU A 54 11.58 -7.97 -6.91
CA GLU A 54 13.00 -7.88 -6.55
C GLU A 54 13.86 -7.37 -7.71
N GLU A 55 13.60 -7.83 -8.93
CA GLU A 55 14.24 -7.34 -10.15
C GLU A 55 14.12 -5.82 -10.31
N LEU A 56 12.92 -5.28 -10.11
CA LEU A 56 12.65 -3.85 -10.22
C LEU A 56 13.29 -3.05 -9.08
N VAL A 57 13.27 -3.60 -7.86
CA VAL A 57 13.95 -2.98 -6.71
C VAL A 57 15.46 -2.90 -6.98
N ASP A 58 16.08 -4.00 -7.44
CA ASP A 58 17.52 -4.07 -7.66
C ASP A 58 17.97 -3.20 -8.84
N ARG A 59 17.17 -3.16 -9.92
CA ARG A 59 17.41 -2.30 -11.07
C ARG A 59 17.34 -0.83 -10.73
N HIS A 60 16.28 -0.40 -10.04
CA HIS A 60 15.96 1.01 -9.89
C HIS A 60 16.41 1.64 -8.58
N ARG A 61 16.72 0.82 -7.58
CA ARG A 61 17.17 1.22 -6.24
C ARG A 61 16.29 2.32 -5.63
N PRO A 62 14.98 2.07 -5.46
CA PRO A 62 14.08 3.03 -4.82
C PRO A 62 14.51 3.27 -3.36
N SER A 63 14.16 4.41 -2.80
CA SER A 63 14.35 4.69 -1.37
C SER A 63 13.16 4.23 -0.52
N VAL A 64 11.98 4.10 -1.14
CA VAL A 64 10.73 3.74 -0.47
C VAL A 64 9.95 2.75 -1.33
N VAL A 65 9.34 1.75 -0.69
CA VAL A 65 8.34 0.87 -1.30
C VAL A 65 6.95 1.24 -0.76
N ALA A 66 6.02 1.58 -1.64
CA ALA A 66 4.64 1.88 -1.32
C ALA A 66 3.75 0.67 -1.67
N ILE A 67 2.92 0.21 -0.74
CA ILE A 67 2.06 -0.97 -0.95
C ILE A 67 0.63 -0.63 -0.55
N GLU A 68 -0.34 -1.11 -1.32
CA GLU A 68 -1.75 -1.01 -0.93
C GLU A 68 -2.03 -1.82 0.34
N ARG A 69 -2.76 -1.22 1.28
CA ARG A 69 -3.25 -1.88 2.49
C ARG A 69 -4.51 -2.66 2.17
N VAL A 70 -4.47 -3.96 2.44
CA VAL A 70 -5.61 -4.87 2.24
C VAL A 70 -6.61 -4.73 3.39
N PHE A 71 -7.90 -4.59 3.06
CA PHE A 71 -9.01 -4.65 4.03
C PHE A 71 -9.84 -5.91 3.78
N ALA A 72 -10.14 -6.64 4.85
CA ALA A 72 -10.76 -7.96 4.78
C ALA A 72 -12.29 -7.97 4.59
N GLN A 73 -12.95 -6.81 4.41
CA GLN A 73 -14.38 -6.71 4.74
C GLN A 73 -15.32 -7.54 3.85
N ASP A 74 -14.99 -7.83 2.59
CA ASP A 74 -16.00 -8.41 1.67
C ASP A 74 -15.55 -9.60 0.80
N ASN A 75 -14.28 -10.04 0.82
CA ASN A 75 -13.84 -11.14 -0.05
C ASN A 75 -12.62 -11.94 0.45
N LEU A 76 -12.86 -12.85 1.41
CA LEU A 76 -11.81 -13.63 2.08
C LEU A 76 -10.91 -14.44 1.14
N SER A 77 -11.45 -14.99 0.04
CA SER A 77 -10.71 -15.86 -0.88
C SER A 77 -9.62 -15.13 -1.66
N THR A 78 -9.87 -13.89 -2.09
CA THR A 78 -8.90 -13.05 -2.80
C THR A 78 -7.97 -12.32 -1.84
N VAL A 79 -8.49 -11.89 -0.67
CA VAL A 79 -7.71 -11.17 0.35
C VAL A 79 -6.51 -11.98 0.83
N MET A 80 -6.64 -13.30 0.98
CA MET A 80 -5.52 -14.14 1.41
C MET A 80 -4.35 -14.13 0.41
N GLY A 81 -4.64 -14.21 -0.88
CA GLY A 81 -3.60 -14.18 -1.91
C GLY A 81 -2.88 -12.83 -1.98
N VAL A 82 -3.65 -11.74 -1.88
CA VAL A 82 -3.10 -10.39 -1.82
C VAL A 82 -2.21 -10.24 -0.58
N ALA A 83 -2.68 -10.66 0.59
CA ALA A 83 -1.91 -10.60 1.84
C ALA A 83 -0.59 -11.38 1.78
N GLN A 84 -0.58 -12.55 1.12
CA GLN A 84 0.64 -13.33 0.90
C GLN A 84 1.65 -12.57 0.02
N ILE A 85 1.19 -11.95 -1.07
CA ILE A 85 2.05 -11.11 -1.94
C ILE A 85 2.55 -9.88 -1.19
N THR A 86 1.70 -9.22 -0.41
CA THR A 86 2.12 -8.12 0.47
C THR A 86 3.23 -8.59 1.42
N GLY A 87 3.10 -9.78 2.02
CA GLY A 87 4.15 -10.37 2.87
C GLY A 87 5.47 -10.58 2.13
N VAL A 88 5.43 -11.13 0.90
CA VAL A 88 6.61 -11.31 0.04
C VAL A 88 7.28 -9.96 -0.24
N ALA A 89 6.50 -8.95 -0.63
CA ALA A 89 7.01 -7.60 -0.91
C ALA A 89 7.64 -6.95 0.34
N LEU A 90 7.02 -7.09 1.51
CA LEU A 90 7.53 -6.56 2.78
C LEU A 90 8.87 -7.19 3.15
N VAL A 91 8.99 -8.52 3.02
CA VAL A 91 10.25 -9.22 3.28
C VAL A 91 11.34 -8.80 2.29
N GLY A 92 10.99 -8.69 1.00
CA GLY A 92 11.91 -8.23 -0.05
C GLY A 92 12.44 -6.81 0.19
N ALA A 93 11.58 -5.90 0.64
CA ALA A 93 11.96 -4.53 1.03
C ALA A 93 12.84 -4.51 2.28
N ALA A 94 12.45 -5.26 3.33
CA ALA A 94 13.19 -5.33 4.59
C ALA A 94 14.61 -5.88 4.41
N ARG A 95 14.80 -6.90 3.55
CA ARG A 95 16.12 -7.46 3.20
C ARG A 95 17.08 -6.42 2.60
N ARG A 96 16.53 -5.37 1.98
CA ARG A 96 17.27 -4.29 1.33
C ARG A 96 17.32 -3.01 2.15
N GLY A 97 16.79 -3.03 3.38
CA GLY A 97 16.76 -1.87 4.27
C GLY A 97 15.90 -0.71 3.74
N LEU A 98 14.88 -1.00 2.94
CA LEU A 98 14.00 0.01 2.35
C LEU A 98 12.87 0.39 3.30
N ASP A 99 12.54 1.68 3.34
CA ASP A 99 11.35 2.16 4.02
C ASP A 99 10.09 1.65 3.31
N VAL A 100 9.08 1.27 4.08
CA VAL A 100 7.78 0.83 3.54
C VAL A 100 6.66 1.77 3.97
N ALA A 101 5.86 2.22 3.00
CA ALA A 101 4.64 2.98 3.22
C ALA A 101 3.40 2.14 2.84
N LEU A 102 2.44 2.02 3.76
CA LEU A 102 1.18 1.31 3.52
C LEU A 102 0.03 2.31 3.37
N HIS A 103 -0.65 2.28 2.23
CA HIS A 103 -1.73 3.21 1.90
C HIS A 103 -3.06 2.53 1.66
N THR A 104 -4.12 3.11 2.17
CA THR A 104 -5.49 2.66 1.90
C THR A 104 -5.95 3.12 0.52
N PRO A 105 -6.91 2.41 -0.12
CA PRO A 105 -7.45 2.85 -1.41
C PRO A 105 -7.97 4.29 -1.38
N SER A 106 -8.63 4.68 -0.29
CA SER A 106 -9.17 6.03 -0.10
C SER A 106 -8.07 7.10 0.01
N GLU A 107 -6.93 6.78 0.63
CA GLU A 107 -5.78 7.69 0.69
C GLU A 107 -5.14 7.89 -0.67
N VAL A 108 -5.02 6.82 -1.47
CA VAL A 108 -4.49 6.89 -2.84
C VAL A 108 -5.40 7.76 -3.70
N LYS A 109 -6.72 7.47 -3.68
CA LYS A 109 -7.71 8.27 -4.40
C LYS A 109 -7.66 9.73 -3.99
N ALA A 110 -7.72 10.02 -2.69
CA ALA A 110 -7.69 11.40 -2.20
C ALA A 110 -6.39 12.13 -2.59
N ALA A 111 -5.24 11.44 -2.53
CA ALA A 111 -3.97 12.05 -2.91
C ALA A 111 -3.93 12.41 -4.40
N VAL A 112 -4.35 11.49 -5.27
CA VAL A 112 -4.19 11.60 -6.74
C VAL A 112 -5.28 12.47 -7.39
N THR A 113 -6.52 12.37 -6.92
CA THR A 113 -7.66 13.06 -7.54
C THR A 113 -8.16 14.26 -6.74
N GLY A 114 -7.70 14.43 -5.49
CA GLY A 114 -8.25 15.40 -4.54
C GLY A 114 -9.54 14.96 -3.85
N TYR A 115 -10.09 13.79 -4.21
CA TYR A 115 -11.34 13.27 -3.63
C TYR A 115 -11.30 11.75 -3.39
N GLY A 116 -11.53 11.34 -2.15
CA GLY A 116 -11.35 9.94 -1.72
C GLY A 116 -12.32 8.92 -2.35
N GLN A 117 -13.42 9.37 -2.96
CA GLN A 117 -14.42 8.49 -3.59
C GLN A 117 -14.32 8.45 -5.12
N ALA A 118 -13.18 8.87 -5.69
CA ALA A 118 -12.97 8.77 -7.13
C ALA A 118 -13.05 7.32 -7.65
N ASP A 119 -13.54 7.17 -8.87
CA ASP A 119 -13.58 5.88 -9.55
C ASP A 119 -12.19 5.51 -10.13
N LYS A 120 -12.03 4.24 -10.53
CA LYS A 120 -10.73 3.74 -11.03
C LYS A 120 -10.29 4.43 -12.33
N LYS A 121 -11.21 4.82 -13.21
CA LYS A 121 -10.88 5.51 -14.46
C LYS A 121 -10.38 6.92 -14.18
N GLN A 122 -11.02 7.62 -13.24
CA GLN A 122 -10.58 8.95 -12.80
C GLN A 122 -9.17 8.91 -12.21
N VAL A 123 -8.86 7.90 -11.39
CA VAL A 123 -7.49 7.71 -10.87
C VAL A 123 -6.50 7.50 -12.02
N ALA A 124 -6.77 6.59 -12.95
CA ALA A 124 -5.88 6.34 -14.10
C ALA A 124 -5.65 7.60 -14.96
N THR A 125 -6.69 8.38 -15.25
CA THR A 125 -6.59 9.65 -15.98
C THR A 125 -5.72 10.65 -15.24
N MET A 126 -5.88 10.76 -13.91
CA MET A 126 -5.06 11.66 -13.11
C MET A 126 -3.61 11.19 -13.05
N VAL A 127 -3.34 9.89 -12.95
CA VAL A 127 -1.97 9.33 -13.03
C VAL A 127 -1.32 9.71 -14.36
N ALA A 128 -1.99 9.49 -15.48
CA ALA A 128 -1.47 9.88 -16.80
C ALA A 128 -1.15 11.37 -16.86
N ARG A 129 -2.07 12.23 -16.39
CA ARG A 129 -1.87 13.68 -16.34
C ARG A 129 -0.70 14.10 -15.45
N ILE A 130 -0.56 13.50 -14.26
CA ILE A 130 0.51 13.82 -13.30
C ILE A 130 1.88 13.44 -13.88
N LEU A 131 1.95 12.30 -14.57
CA LEU A 131 3.19 11.78 -15.15
C LEU A 131 3.48 12.30 -16.56
N GLY A 132 2.57 13.09 -17.15
CA GLY A 132 2.70 13.64 -18.50
C GLY A 132 2.65 12.57 -19.60
N LEU A 133 1.81 11.54 -19.42
CA LEU A 133 1.65 10.44 -20.37
C LEU A 133 0.56 10.79 -21.40
N ASP A 134 0.82 10.49 -22.67
CA ASP A 134 -0.14 10.66 -23.77
C ASP A 134 -1.29 9.64 -23.69
N GLU A 135 -1.00 8.46 -23.13
CA GLU A 135 -1.95 7.35 -22.98
C GLU A 135 -2.12 6.95 -21.51
N LEU A 136 -3.27 6.33 -21.22
CA LEU A 136 -3.54 5.77 -19.89
C LEU A 136 -2.62 4.56 -19.64
N PRO A 137 -2.00 4.44 -18.46
CA PRO A 137 -1.30 3.21 -18.09
C PRO A 137 -2.27 2.03 -18.10
N THR A 138 -1.93 0.99 -18.88
CA THR A 138 -2.72 -0.24 -18.97
C THR A 138 -1.83 -1.46 -18.73
N PRO A 139 -2.37 -2.53 -18.10
CA PRO A 139 -3.72 -2.66 -17.53
C PRO A 139 -3.90 -1.84 -16.24
N ALA A 140 -5.09 -1.90 -15.63
CA ALA A 140 -5.42 -1.10 -14.43
C ALA A 140 -4.43 -1.28 -13.27
N ASP A 141 -3.83 -2.47 -13.13
CA ASP A 141 -2.83 -2.76 -12.09
C ASP A 141 -1.58 -1.87 -12.25
N ALA A 142 -1.23 -1.47 -13.48
CA ALA A 142 -0.15 -0.51 -13.75
C ALA A 142 -0.50 0.90 -13.25
N SER A 143 -1.73 1.37 -13.52
CA SER A 143 -2.18 2.68 -13.02
C SER A 143 -2.30 2.70 -11.49
N ASP A 144 -2.77 1.61 -10.88
CA ASP A 144 -2.94 1.50 -9.43
C ASP A 144 -1.57 1.51 -8.72
N ALA A 145 -0.56 0.80 -9.26
CA ALA A 145 0.81 0.82 -8.75
C ALA A 145 1.49 2.20 -8.86
N LEU A 146 1.30 2.91 -9.98
CA LEU A 146 1.81 4.28 -10.15
C LEU A 146 1.11 5.26 -9.21
N ALA A 147 -0.21 5.12 -9.02
CA ALA A 147 -0.98 5.95 -8.08
C ALA A 147 -0.47 5.79 -6.63
N LEU A 148 -0.15 4.57 -6.21
CA LEU A 148 0.44 4.28 -4.89
C LEU A 148 1.79 4.97 -4.71
N ALA A 149 2.67 4.88 -5.71
CA ALA A 149 3.99 5.50 -5.65
C ALA A 149 3.91 7.03 -5.56
N ILE A 150 3.01 7.65 -6.35
CA ILE A 150 2.72 9.09 -6.29
C ILE A 150 2.17 9.48 -4.91
N CYS A 151 1.19 8.73 -4.40
CA CYS A 151 0.58 8.96 -3.09
C CYS A 151 1.64 8.98 -1.98
N ALA A 152 2.52 7.97 -1.94
CA ALA A 152 3.60 7.89 -0.96
C ALA A 152 4.55 9.08 -1.05
N GLY A 153 4.94 9.48 -2.26
CA GLY A 153 5.87 10.61 -2.44
C GLY A 153 5.32 11.94 -1.98
N TRP A 154 4.06 12.23 -2.31
CA TRP A 154 3.42 13.47 -1.88
C TRP A 154 3.19 13.53 -0.37
N ARG A 155 2.88 12.38 0.26
CA ARG A 155 2.69 12.32 1.72
C ARG A 155 4.02 12.40 2.49
N ALA A 156 5.08 11.78 1.99
CA ALA A 156 6.42 11.91 2.57
C ALA A 156 6.93 13.37 2.51
N GLY A 157 6.60 14.11 1.45
CA GLY A 157 6.87 15.55 1.36
C GLY A 157 6.11 16.38 2.41
N MET A 158 4.84 16.07 2.67
CA MET A 158 4.05 16.71 3.74
C MET A 158 4.63 16.46 5.13
N SER A 159 5.07 15.23 5.40
CA SER A 159 5.71 14.89 6.68
C SER A 159 7.02 15.64 6.88
N ARG A 160 7.75 16.01 5.82
CA ARG A 160 9.00 16.80 5.90
C ARG A 160 8.77 18.32 5.95
N ALA A 161 7.73 18.83 5.29
CA ALA A 161 7.36 20.25 5.33
C ALA A 161 6.72 20.64 6.69
N GLY A 162 6.14 19.69 7.42
CA GLY A 162 5.54 19.89 8.74
C GLY A 162 6.51 19.86 9.92
N ILE A 163 7.82 19.67 9.71
CA ILE A 163 8.85 19.58 10.77
C ILE A 163 9.74 20.83 10.84
N ALA A 164 9.27 21.98 10.37
CA ALA A 164 9.78 23.27 10.83
C ALA A 164 9.00 23.70 12.08
N GLY A 165 9.13 22.93 13.17
CA GLY A 165 8.51 23.26 14.46
C GLY A 165 8.03 22.02 15.21
N THR A 166 8.66 21.79 16.36
CA THR A 166 8.38 20.78 17.39
C THR A 166 9.09 19.43 17.20
N PRO A 167 10.11 19.11 18.03
CA PRO A 167 10.66 17.76 18.06
C PRO A 167 9.59 16.78 18.55
N ALA A 168 9.59 15.58 17.95
CA ALA A 168 8.76 14.47 18.40
C ALA A 168 8.93 14.25 19.91
N PRO A 169 7.86 14.06 20.69
CA PRO A 169 8.00 13.75 22.10
C PRO A 169 8.75 12.42 22.22
N ALA A 170 9.87 12.47 22.93
CA ALA A 170 10.67 11.31 23.29
C ALA A 170 9.75 10.20 23.79
N ALA A 171 9.91 9.00 23.21
CA ALA A 171 9.23 7.80 23.66
C ALA A 171 9.50 7.62 25.16
N ARG A 172 8.50 7.97 25.98
CA ARG A 172 8.49 7.55 27.37
C ARG A 172 8.36 6.05 27.36
N THR A 173 9.42 5.36 27.76
CA THR A 173 9.39 3.97 28.21
C THR A 173 8.43 3.88 29.39
N ALA A 174 7.15 3.65 29.11
CA ALA A 174 6.19 3.23 30.11
C ALA A 174 6.37 1.72 30.29
N GLY A 175 7.29 1.34 31.17
CA GLY A 175 7.12 0.12 31.93
C GLY A 175 5.90 0.29 32.81
N ALA A 176 4.84 -0.46 32.51
CA ALA A 176 3.71 -0.67 33.40
C ALA A 176 3.16 -2.06 33.12
N ASP A 177 3.23 -2.92 34.13
CA ASP A 177 2.66 -4.27 34.17
C ASP A 177 1.22 -4.31 33.60
N PRO A 178 0.88 -5.28 32.73
CA PRO A 178 -0.48 -5.43 32.21
C PRO A 178 -1.44 -6.12 33.21
N ALA A 179 -1.07 -6.24 34.48
CA ALA A 179 -1.80 -7.04 35.48
C ALA A 179 -2.44 -6.18 36.59
N ALA A 180 -3.26 -5.18 36.24
CA ALA A 180 -4.19 -4.55 37.19
C ALA A 180 -5.30 -3.79 36.45
N GLY A 181 -6.40 -4.46 36.15
CA GLY A 181 -7.58 -3.85 35.53
C GLY A 181 -8.64 -4.90 35.19
N THR A 182 -9.29 -5.45 36.21
CA THR A 182 -10.36 -6.45 36.06
C THR A 182 -11.64 -5.82 35.51
N GLY A 183 -11.75 -5.74 34.19
CA GLY A 183 -13.02 -5.46 33.51
C GLY A 183 -12.85 -5.05 32.04
N PRO A 184 -13.74 -5.50 31.14
CA PRO A 184 -13.74 -5.01 29.76
C PRO A 184 -14.01 -3.51 29.74
N THR A 185 -13.25 -2.79 28.93
CA THR A 185 -13.52 -1.39 28.62
C THR A 185 -14.92 -1.21 28.01
N ALA A 186 -15.49 -0.02 28.06
CA ALA A 186 -16.82 0.27 27.51
C ALA A 186 -16.96 -0.15 26.03
N ALA A 187 -15.89 0.00 25.24
CA ALA A 187 -15.85 -0.44 23.83
C ALA A 187 -15.89 -1.97 23.70
N GLN A 188 -15.16 -2.69 24.55
CA GLN A 188 -15.17 -4.16 24.56
C GLN A 188 -16.51 -4.73 25.06
N ALA A 189 -17.14 -4.08 26.04
CA ALA A 189 -18.47 -4.45 26.51
C ALA A 189 -19.55 -4.25 25.42
N ALA A 190 -19.48 -3.14 24.68
CA ALA A 190 -20.39 -2.88 23.56
C ALA A 190 -20.23 -3.91 22.42
N TRP A 191 -19.00 -4.31 22.12
CA TRP A 191 -18.71 -5.36 21.12
C TRP A 191 -19.24 -6.73 21.54
N LEU A 192 -19.03 -7.15 22.80
CA LEU A 192 -19.54 -8.41 23.34
C LEU A 192 -21.08 -8.46 23.41
N ALA A 193 -21.75 -7.32 23.56
CA ALA A 193 -23.21 -7.23 23.52
C ALA A 193 -23.74 -7.41 22.09
N ALA A 194 -23.05 -6.82 21.10
CA ALA A 194 -23.40 -6.96 19.68
C ALA A 194 -23.24 -8.42 19.18
N GLU A 195 -22.16 -9.11 19.58
CA GLU A 195 -21.96 -10.52 19.21
C GLU A 195 -23.05 -11.46 19.78
N ARG A 196 -23.45 -11.23 21.04
CA ARG A 196 -24.52 -12.03 21.68
C ARG A 196 -25.87 -11.82 20.99
N ALA A 197 -26.18 -10.60 20.57
CA ALA A 197 -27.40 -10.28 19.83
C ALA A 197 -27.44 -10.94 18.43
N GLN A 198 -26.28 -11.13 17.78
CA GLN A 198 -26.19 -11.84 16.49
C GLN A 198 -26.31 -13.36 16.63
N ARG A 199 -25.75 -13.95 17.70
CA ARG A 199 -25.82 -15.40 17.92
C ARG A 199 -27.19 -15.89 18.37
N GLY A 200 -28.02 -15.05 18.99
CA GLY A 200 -29.40 -15.38 19.39
C GLY A 200 -30.45 -15.31 18.27
N ARG A 201 -30.05 -14.96 17.03
CA ARG A 201 -30.94 -14.85 15.86
C ARG A 201 -30.71 -15.95 14.80
N ARG A 202 -30.09 -17.08 15.20
CA ARG A 202 -29.94 -18.28 14.37
C ARG A 202 -30.56 -19.47 15.07
#